data_AF-A0A953RB61-F1
#
_entry.id   AF-A0A953RB61-F1
#
_cell.length_a   1.000
_cell.length_b   1.000
_cell.length_c   1.000
_cell.angle_alpha   90.00
_cell.angle_beta   90.00
_cell.angle_gamma   90.00
#
_symmetry.space_group_name_H-M   'P 1'
#
loop_
_entity.id
_entity.type
_entity.pdbx_description
1 polymer ?
#
loop_
_entity_poly.entity_id
_entity_poly.type
_entity_poly.pdbx_seq_one_letter_code
_entity_poly.pdbx_strand_id
1 'polypeptide(L)'
;MLNSGDSGDRSIGDMPLHKMDQERFRQGIGEAGYTSRRGHWVWAKDWAVLGVALTAVAALVAITIGVMILAMSERKQLTALRSQTEDRLSSFDRELSALGAGVGQLIASNEASKPDFSKRFLDMLNENIRRAIANDDPILAMETATAITRKARELRINSDQEHIAAAGRDFLRLVSSETRPTPAYDRLSAPAMEAVAELIGYRSFLLPNPLGQPQDGIAAHSAMLMLPKFHGFKPLDSESRIYGYMRSLAMGTAGTGAKLDILNRSESILAAEPYAAVMVDGYDLKIDGLDAHNVVFRNCRITYSGSQLTLDNVYFTNCTFQMDRSGRDFARAALSASGQVTFGQR
;
A
#
# COMPACT_ATOMS: atom_id res chain seq x y z
N MET A 1 -39.29 24.25 0.86
CA MET A 1 -38.45 24.55 2.05
C MET A 1 -37.06 24.88 1.50
N LEU A 2 -36.85 26.11 1.02
CA LEU A 2 -36.29 27.26 1.73
C LEU A 2 -34.87 26.97 2.27
N ASN A 3 -33.83 27.42 1.57
CA ASN A 3 -33.00 28.48 2.13
C ASN A 3 -32.19 29.24 1.06
N SER A 4 -32.33 30.55 1.13
CA SER A 4 -31.74 31.60 0.31
C SER A 4 -30.92 32.48 1.26
N GLY A 5 -29.71 32.88 0.88
CA GLY A 5 -28.91 33.91 1.53
C GLY A 5 -27.85 34.34 0.53
N ASP A 6 -27.91 35.48 -0.15
CA ASP A 6 -28.18 36.87 0.24
C ASP A 6 -27.10 37.52 1.13
N SER A 7 -26.82 38.79 0.79
CA SER A 7 -26.09 39.84 1.51
C SER A 7 -24.62 40.06 1.12
N GLY A 8 -24.31 41.26 0.59
CA GLY A 8 -22.94 41.75 0.66
C GLY A 8 -22.52 43.02 -0.08
N ASP A 9 -23.43 43.83 -0.62
CA ASP A 9 -23.11 45.12 -1.25
C ASP A 9 -22.66 46.15 -0.19
N ARG A 10 -21.53 46.82 -0.41
CA ARG A 10 -21.06 47.96 0.41
C ARG A 10 -20.58 49.10 -0.49
N SER A 11 -21.55 49.94 -0.80
CA SER A 11 -21.38 51.35 -1.12
C SER A 11 -20.76 52.09 0.08
N ILE A 12 -19.62 52.73 -0.14
CA ILE A 12 -19.04 53.80 0.67
C ILE A 12 -19.11 55.00 -0.28
N GLY A 13 -19.96 56.00 -0.10
CA GLY A 13 -20.17 56.72 1.14
C GLY A 13 -19.61 58.12 0.90
N ASP A 14 -20.40 58.93 0.19
CA ASP A 14 -20.28 60.38 0.18
C ASP A 14 -20.17 60.90 1.62
N MET A 15 -19.17 61.74 1.89
CA MET A 15 -19.32 62.77 2.90
C MET A 15 -18.77 64.11 2.40
N PRO A 16 -19.57 65.19 2.57
CA PRO A 16 -19.20 66.54 2.23
C PRO A 16 -18.40 67.14 3.38
N LEU A 17 -17.26 67.77 3.10
CA LEU A 17 -16.61 68.60 4.11
C LEU A 17 -16.18 69.95 3.54
N HIS A 18 -16.88 70.95 4.07
CA HIS A 18 -16.35 72.24 4.48
C HIS A 18 -16.01 73.28 3.40
N LYS A 19 -17.09 73.99 3.00
CA LYS A 19 -17.04 75.42 2.67
C LYS A 19 -16.59 76.22 3.91
N MET A 20 -15.30 76.41 4.10
CA MET A 20 -14.78 77.49 4.95
C MET A 20 -13.33 77.70 4.58
N ASP A 21 -13.05 78.91 4.06
CA ASP A 21 -11.73 79.51 3.74
C ASP A 21 -11.66 80.18 2.35
N GLN A 22 -12.81 80.45 1.73
CA GLN A 22 -12.91 81.23 0.49
C GLN A 22 -12.89 82.76 0.71
N GLU A 23 -12.71 83.26 1.95
CA GLU A 23 -12.76 84.72 2.23
C GLU A 23 -11.49 85.33 2.86
N ARG A 24 -10.44 84.55 3.18
CA ARG A 24 -9.16 85.13 3.64
C ARG A 24 -8.14 85.43 2.54
N PHE A 25 -8.45 85.14 1.28
CA PHE A 25 -7.52 85.30 0.16
C PHE A 25 -7.76 86.53 -0.72
N ARG A 26 -8.42 87.57 -0.20
CA ARG A 26 -8.70 88.81 -0.95
C ARG A 26 -8.02 90.09 -0.44
N GLN A 27 -7.12 89.99 0.54
CA GLN A 27 -6.32 91.14 0.99
C GLN A 27 -4.84 90.75 1.05
N GLY A 28 -4.14 91.13 -0.01
CA GLY A 28 -2.70 90.92 -0.14
C GLY A 28 -2.21 91.18 -1.56
N ILE A 29 -2.86 92.09 -2.29
CA ILE A 29 -2.30 92.70 -3.50
C ILE A 29 -1.53 93.92 -3.00
N GLY A 30 -0.20 93.81 -3.02
CA GLY A 30 0.69 94.90 -2.67
C GLY A 30 2.13 94.41 -2.63
N GLU A 31 2.84 94.69 -3.72
CA GLU A 31 4.29 94.89 -3.71
C GLU A 31 5.20 93.69 -3.42
N ALA A 32 5.57 92.97 -4.48
CA ALA A 32 6.95 92.54 -4.76
C ALA A 32 6.96 92.07 -6.22
N GLY A 33 7.64 92.74 -7.14
CA GLY A 33 9.09 92.79 -7.10
C GLY A 33 9.59 91.87 -8.21
N TYR A 34 9.84 92.48 -9.36
CA TYR A 34 10.15 91.91 -10.66
C TYR A 34 11.50 91.15 -10.69
N THR A 35 11.64 90.00 -10.02
CA THR A 35 12.86 89.17 -10.14
C THR A 35 12.57 87.68 -9.93
N SER A 36 12.36 86.91 -11.00
CA SER A 36 12.90 85.54 -11.16
C SER A 36 12.28 84.84 -12.39
N ARG A 37 12.64 85.28 -13.60
CA ARG A 37 12.25 84.61 -14.85
C ARG A 37 13.28 83.54 -15.30
N ARG A 38 14.19 83.12 -14.42
CA ARG A 38 15.21 82.08 -14.70
C ARG A 38 15.14 80.84 -13.80
N GLY A 39 14.30 80.81 -12.76
CA GLY A 39 14.17 79.65 -11.86
C GLY A 39 13.24 78.51 -12.36
N HIS A 40 12.26 78.82 -13.22
CA HIS A 40 11.26 77.84 -13.67
C HIS A 40 11.83 76.76 -14.60
N TRP A 41 12.93 77.05 -15.32
CA TRP A 41 13.60 76.08 -16.19
C TRP A 41 14.43 75.04 -15.42
N VAL A 42 14.95 75.39 -14.23
CA VAL A 42 15.68 74.44 -13.37
C VAL A 42 14.71 73.49 -12.68
N TRP A 43 13.59 74.01 -12.19
CA TRP A 43 12.54 73.19 -11.57
C TRP A 43 11.96 72.16 -12.55
N ALA A 44 11.61 72.57 -13.77
CA ALA A 44 11.08 71.63 -14.78
C ALA A 44 12.10 70.53 -15.16
N LYS A 45 13.40 70.83 -15.12
CA LYS A 45 14.45 69.85 -15.41
C LYS A 45 14.57 68.78 -14.32
N ASP A 46 14.45 69.15 -13.05
CA ASP A 46 14.53 68.19 -11.94
C ASP A 46 13.32 67.24 -11.91
N TRP A 47 12.13 67.73 -12.27
CA TRP A 47 10.93 66.88 -12.43
C TRP A 47 11.01 65.93 -13.63
N ALA A 48 11.66 66.34 -14.72
CA ALA A 48 11.89 65.46 -15.87
C ALA A 48 12.80 64.29 -15.49
N VAL A 49 13.86 64.52 -14.70
CA VAL A 49 14.76 63.46 -14.24
C VAL A 49 14.03 62.48 -13.30
N LEU A 50 13.19 62.98 -12.38
CA LEU A 50 12.37 62.14 -11.51
C LEU A 50 11.35 61.29 -12.30
N GLY A 51 10.71 61.87 -13.33
CA GLY A 51 9.78 61.13 -14.19
C GLY A 51 10.46 60.00 -14.97
N VAL A 52 11.64 60.25 -15.52
CA VAL A 52 12.43 59.22 -16.21
C VAL A 52 12.89 58.12 -15.26
N ALA A 53 13.31 58.47 -14.04
CA ALA A 53 13.68 57.48 -13.03
C ALA A 53 12.49 56.59 -12.62
N LEU A 54 11.31 57.19 -12.40
CA LEU A 54 10.10 56.46 -12.00
C LEU A 54 9.64 55.49 -13.10
N THR A 55 9.64 55.96 -14.35
CA THR A 55 9.26 55.13 -15.52
C THR A 55 10.23 54.00 -15.76
N ALA A 56 11.53 54.21 -15.55
CA ALA A 56 12.53 53.15 -15.64
C ALA A 56 12.32 52.06 -14.57
N VAL A 57 12.04 52.45 -13.32
CA VAL A 57 11.74 51.50 -12.24
C VAL A 57 10.46 50.72 -12.53
N ALA A 58 9.40 51.40 -12.97
CA ALA A 58 8.14 50.76 -13.33
C ALA A 58 8.31 49.75 -14.48
N ALA A 59 9.10 50.10 -15.50
CA ALA A 59 9.41 49.21 -16.62
C ALA A 59 10.20 47.97 -16.15
N LEU A 60 11.19 48.14 -15.28
CA LEU A 60 11.94 47.01 -14.72
C LEU A 60 11.03 46.06 -13.91
N VAL A 61 10.15 46.60 -13.07
CA VAL A 61 9.19 45.79 -12.30
C VAL A 61 8.26 45.01 -13.23
N ALA A 62 7.72 45.65 -14.27
CA ALA A 62 6.85 44.98 -15.25
C ALA A 62 7.56 43.84 -15.99
N ILE A 63 8.82 44.05 -16.41
CA ILE A 63 9.63 42.99 -17.03
C ILE A 63 9.86 41.85 -16.05
N THR A 64 10.18 42.16 -14.78
CA THR A 64 10.44 41.14 -13.75
C THR A 64 9.20 40.27 -13.50
N ILE A 65 8.01 40.89 -13.41
CA ILE A 65 6.73 40.18 -13.26
C ILE A 65 6.45 39.33 -14.50
N GLY A 66 6.68 39.86 -15.70
CA GLY A 66 6.51 39.12 -16.95
C GLY A 66 7.35 37.86 -17.02
N VAL A 67 8.64 37.95 -16.66
CA VAL A 67 9.55 36.79 -16.58
C VAL A 67 9.08 35.78 -15.52
N MET A 68 8.61 36.24 -14.36
CA MET A 68 8.13 35.35 -13.30
C MET A 68 6.86 34.58 -13.71
N ILE A 69 5.93 35.23 -14.41
CA ILE A 69 4.71 34.57 -14.93
C ILE A 69 5.09 33.51 -15.98
N LEU A 70 6.02 33.83 -16.87
CA LEU A 70 6.49 32.92 -17.92
C LEU A 70 7.23 31.71 -17.32
N ALA A 71 8.09 31.93 -16.33
CA ALA A 71 8.76 30.85 -15.59
C ALA A 71 7.77 29.96 -14.80
N MET A 72 6.68 30.53 -14.28
CA MET A 72 5.63 29.75 -13.61
C MET A 72 4.76 28.96 -14.60
N SER A 73 4.53 29.45 -15.81
CA SER A 73 3.71 28.74 -16.80
C SER A 73 4.44 27.51 -17.34
N GLU A 74 5.75 27.61 -17.61
CA GLU A 74 6.59 26.47 -18.03
C GLU A 74 6.65 25.38 -16.96
N ARG A 75 6.78 25.76 -15.68
CA ARG A 75 6.75 24.79 -14.58
C ARG A 75 5.44 24.03 -14.50
N LYS A 76 4.29 24.70 -14.72
CA LYS A 76 2.96 24.05 -14.72
C LYS A 76 2.80 23.09 -15.89
N GLN A 77 3.33 23.43 -17.06
CA GLN A 77 3.30 22.53 -18.22
C GLN A 77 4.18 21.29 -18.00
N LEU A 78 5.37 21.47 -17.42
CA LEU A 78 6.27 20.34 -17.12
C LEU A 78 5.69 19.41 -16.04
N THR A 79 5.05 19.95 -15.00
CA THR A 79 4.38 19.09 -14.01
C THR A 79 3.17 18.37 -14.59
N ALA A 80 2.36 19.03 -15.42
CA ALA A 80 1.21 18.40 -16.06
C ALA A 80 1.61 17.30 -17.07
N LEU A 81 2.67 17.52 -17.86
CA LEU A 81 3.20 16.51 -18.77
C LEU A 81 3.82 15.33 -18.01
N ARG A 82 4.52 15.61 -16.90
CA ARG A 82 5.08 14.56 -16.06
C ARG A 82 3.99 13.70 -15.44
N SER A 83 2.96 14.30 -14.85
CA SER A 83 1.84 13.54 -14.28
C SER A 83 1.10 12.73 -15.34
N GLN A 84 0.83 13.32 -16.51
CA GLN A 84 0.14 12.61 -17.59
C GLN A 84 0.97 11.44 -18.15
N THR A 85 2.29 11.58 -18.21
CA THR A 85 3.19 10.51 -18.65
C THR A 85 3.28 9.40 -17.59
N GLU A 86 3.38 9.77 -16.31
CA GLU A 86 3.37 8.83 -15.17
C GLU A 86 2.06 8.01 -15.16
N ASP A 87 0.91 8.69 -15.31
CA ASP A 87 -0.40 8.05 -15.35
C ASP A 87 -0.50 7.05 -16.51
N ARG A 88 -0.03 7.43 -17.70
CA ARG A 88 -0.02 6.54 -18.87
C ARG A 88 0.94 5.36 -18.71
N LEU A 89 2.10 5.56 -18.10
CA LEU A 89 3.03 4.46 -17.81
C LEU A 89 2.40 3.49 -16.81
N SER A 90 1.73 4.00 -15.78
CA SER A 90 1.03 3.17 -14.80
C SER A 90 -0.14 2.38 -15.42
N SER A 91 -0.85 2.95 -16.41
CA SER A 91 -1.90 2.22 -17.11
C SER A 91 -1.35 1.11 -17.99
N PHE A 92 -0.26 1.36 -18.72
CA PHE A 92 0.41 0.32 -19.50
C PHE A 92 0.94 -0.82 -18.63
N ASP A 93 1.50 -0.51 -17.47
CA ASP A 93 2.00 -1.53 -16.55
C ASP A 93 0.84 -2.42 -16.02
N ARG A 94 -0.34 -1.83 -15.77
CA ARG A 94 -1.55 -2.60 -15.41
C ARG A 94 -2.06 -3.47 -16.56
N GLU A 95 -2.08 -2.95 -17.79
CA GLU A 95 -2.49 -3.71 -18.97
C GLU A 95 -1.54 -4.87 -19.26
N LEU A 96 -0.23 -4.65 -19.13
CA LEU A 96 0.79 -5.70 -19.31
C LEU A 96 0.70 -6.79 -18.24
N SER A 97 0.47 -6.43 -16.99
CA SER A 97 0.22 -7.42 -15.93
C SER A 97 -1.08 -8.17 -16.18
N ALA A 98 -2.18 -7.50 -16.56
CA ALA A 98 -3.44 -8.17 -16.89
C ALA A 98 -3.31 -9.13 -18.08
N LEU A 99 -2.57 -8.75 -19.12
CA LEU A 99 -2.30 -9.60 -20.27
C LEU A 99 -1.37 -10.76 -19.90
N GLY A 100 -0.34 -10.49 -19.10
CA GLY A 100 0.56 -11.50 -18.53
C GLY A 100 -0.19 -12.54 -17.70
N ALA A 101 -1.10 -12.12 -16.83
CA ALA A 101 -1.98 -12.98 -16.06
C ALA A 101 -2.90 -13.82 -16.96
N GLY A 102 -3.49 -13.22 -18.01
CA GLY A 102 -4.31 -13.92 -18.99
C GLY A 102 -3.54 -15.01 -19.75
N VAL A 103 -2.34 -14.69 -20.24
CA VAL A 103 -1.46 -15.64 -20.93
C VAL A 103 -0.96 -16.72 -19.97
N GLY A 104 -0.53 -16.34 -18.77
CA GLY A 104 -0.09 -17.27 -17.72
C GLY A 104 -1.19 -18.27 -17.35
N GLN A 105 -2.45 -17.81 -17.24
CA GLN A 105 -3.60 -18.66 -16.99
C GLN A 105 -3.89 -19.63 -18.13
N LEU A 106 -3.73 -19.20 -19.39
CA LEU A 106 -3.87 -20.07 -20.56
C LEU A 106 -2.78 -21.14 -20.59
N ILE A 107 -1.52 -20.76 -20.35
CA ILE A 107 -0.38 -21.69 -20.26
C ILE A 107 -0.62 -22.70 -19.13
N ALA A 108 -0.97 -22.22 -17.93
CA ALA A 108 -1.24 -23.06 -16.78
C ALA A 108 -2.40 -24.04 -17.04
N SER A 109 -3.49 -23.58 -17.67
CA SER A 109 -4.64 -24.43 -17.99
C SER A 109 -4.31 -25.47 -19.07
N ASN A 110 -3.54 -25.08 -20.08
CA ASN A 110 -3.07 -25.99 -21.12
C ASN A 110 -2.12 -27.05 -20.55
N GLU A 111 -1.14 -26.67 -19.72
CA GLU A 111 -0.24 -27.62 -19.06
C GLU A 111 -0.98 -28.51 -18.05
N ALA A 112 -1.93 -27.96 -17.28
CA ALA A 112 -2.74 -28.71 -16.33
C ALA A 112 -3.65 -29.76 -16.99
N SER A 113 -3.99 -29.58 -18.27
CA SER A 113 -4.74 -30.58 -19.05
C SER A 113 -3.90 -31.80 -19.43
N LYS A 114 -2.57 -31.73 -19.32
CA LYS A 114 -1.67 -32.83 -19.66
C LYS A 114 -1.62 -33.84 -18.50
N PRO A 115 -1.57 -35.15 -18.78
CA PRO A 115 -1.62 -36.20 -17.75
C PRO A 115 -0.37 -36.23 -16.84
N ASP A 116 0.72 -35.57 -17.25
CA ASP A 116 1.99 -35.53 -16.52
C ASP A 116 2.23 -34.23 -15.74
N PHE A 117 1.21 -33.36 -15.65
CA PHE A 117 1.31 -32.05 -15.00
C PHE A 117 1.88 -32.15 -13.57
N SER A 118 1.40 -33.10 -12.77
CA SER A 118 1.87 -33.32 -11.38
C SER A 118 3.38 -33.58 -11.30
N LYS A 119 3.94 -34.32 -12.25
CA LYS A 119 5.39 -34.63 -12.27
C LYS A 119 6.22 -33.43 -12.73
N ARG A 120 5.70 -32.65 -13.67
CA ARG A 120 6.40 -31.51 -14.30
C ARG A 120 6.18 -30.18 -13.57
N PHE A 121 5.27 -30.13 -12.60
CA PHE A 121 4.90 -28.90 -11.90
C PHE A 121 6.11 -28.16 -11.31
N LEU A 122 6.97 -28.86 -10.58
CA LEU A 122 8.17 -28.26 -9.97
C LEU A 122 9.17 -27.80 -11.03
N ASP A 123 9.34 -28.55 -12.12
CA ASP A 123 10.24 -28.17 -13.21
C ASP A 123 9.76 -26.89 -13.90
N MET A 124 8.45 -26.78 -14.17
CA MET A 124 7.86 -25.57 -14.76
C MET A 124 7.95 -24.37 -13.82
N LEU A 125 7.74 -24.57 -12.52
CA LEU A 125 7.89 -23.50 -11.53
C LEU A 125 9.34 -22.99 -11.49
N ASN A 126 10.31 -23.91 -11.42
CA ASN A 126 11.73 -23.58 -11.42
C ASN A 126 12.17 -22.89 -12.72
N GLU A 127 11.65 -23.30 -13.86
CA GLU A 127 11.95 -22.66 -15.14
C GLU A 127 11.46 -21.21 -15.18
N ASN A 128 10.22 -20.95 -14.72
CA ASN A 128 9.69 -19.59 -14.65
C ASN A 128 10.48 -18.71 -13.66
N ILE A 129 10.95 -19.28 -12.54
CA ILE A 129 11.84 -18.57 -11.60
C ILE A 129 13.15 -18.18 -12.29
N ARG A 130 13.78 -19.12 -13.01
CA ARG A 130 15.03 -18.84 -13.75
C ARG A 130 14.84 -17.74 -14.79
N ARG A 131 13.76 -17.78 -15.56
CA ARG A 131 13.42 -16.73 -16.53
C ARG A 131 13.24 -15.37 -15.86
N ALA A 132 12.51 -15.32 -14.75
CA ALA A 132 12.32 -14.09 -13.98
C ALA A 132 13.64 -13.53 -13.43
N ILE A 133 14.53 -14.37 -12.90
CA ILE A 133 15.86 -13.97 -12.40
C ILE A 133 16.79 -13.52 -13.54
N ALA A 134 16.73 -14.20 -14.68
CA ALA A 134 17.50 -13.85 -15.88
C ALA A 134 16.98 -12.58 -16.59
N ASN A 135 15.88 -11.98 -16.08
CA ASN A 135 15.20 -10.84 -16.68
C ASN A 135 14.68 -11.12 -18.11
N ASP A 136 14.35 -12.39 -18.39
CA ASP A 136 13.69 -12.84 -19.62
C ASP A 136 12.19 -12.85 -19.41
N ASP A 137 11.49 -11.83 -19.94
CA ASP A 137 10.05 -11.59 -19.73
C ASP A 137 9.58 -11.81 -18.28
N PRO A 138 10.20 -11.13 -17.29
CA PRO A 138 10.05 -11.48 -15.88
C PRO A 138 8.61 -11.38 -15.37
N ILE A 139 7.83 -10.41 -15.88
CA ILE A 139 6.41 -10.26 -15.53
C ILE A 139 5.63 -11.49 -15.98
N LEU A 140 5.77 -11.90 -17.25
CA LEU A 140 5.06 -13.07 -17.77
C LEU A 140 5.48 -14.35 -17.04
N ALA A 141 6.77 -14.50 -16.72
CA ALA A 141 7.27 -15.65 -15.98
C ALA A 141 6.68 -15.73 -14.55
N MET A 142 6.60 -14.59 -13.84
CA MET A 142 5.98 -14.52 -12.52
C MET A 142 4.47 -14.82 -12.57
N GLU A 143 3.74 -14.21 -13.51
CA GLU A 143 2.30 -14.46 -13.70
C GLU A 143 2.01 -15.92 -14.08
N THR A 144 2.87 -16.52 -14.91
CA THR A 144 2.78 -17.94 -15.26
C THR A 144 3.05 -18.83 -14.05
N ALA A 145 4.05 -18.51 -13.22
CA ALA A 145 4.32 -19.24 -11.98
C ALA A 145 3.14 -19.15 -11.00
N THR A 146 2.53 -17.97 -10.85
CA THR A 146 1.31 -17.76 -10.05
C THR A 146 0.17 -18.66 -10.56
N ALA A 147 -0.11 -18.62 -11.86
CA ALA A 147 -1.20 -19.39 -12.46
C ALA A 147 -0.99 -20.91 -12.36
N ILE A 148 0.23 -21.40 -12.58
CA ILE A 148 0.59 -22.81 -12.44
C ILE A 148 0.44 -23.26 -10.98
N THR A 149 0.89 -22.46 -10.02
CA THR A 149 0.76 -22.73 -8.58
C THR A 149 -0.71 -22.79 -8.17
N ARG A 150 -1.53 -21.84 -8.66
CA ARG A 150 -2.98 -21.82 -8.46
C ARG A 150 -3.64 -23.10 -8.96
N LYS A 151 -3.28 -23.53 -10.18
CA LYS A 151 -3.78 -24.79 -10.76
C LYS A 151 -3.32 -26.02 -10.00
N ALA A 152 -2.08 -26.05 -9.53
CA ALA A 152 -1.59 -27.15 -8.69
C ALA A 152 -2.36 -27.26 -7.37
N ARG A 153 -2.73 -26.12 -6.76
CA ARG A 153 -3.61 -26.06 -5.58
C ARG A 153 -5.01 -26.58 -5.89
N GLU A 154 -5.64 -26.11 -6.97
CA GLU A 154 -6.97 -26.55 -7.41
C GLU A 154 -7.03 -28.07 -7.65
N LEU A 155 -5.99 -28.62 -8.28
CA LEU A 155 -5.85 -30.05 -8.56
C LEU A 155 -5.34 -30.86 -7.35
N ARG A 156 -5.12 -30.21 -6.19
CA ARG A 156 -4.62 -30.83 -4.95
C ARG A 156 -3.34 -31.65 -5.15
N ILE A 157 -2.44 -31.15 -5.99
CA ILE A 157 -1.17 -31.82 -6.27
C ILE A 157 -0.35 -31.80 -5.00
N ASN A 158 0.12 -32.98 -4.57
CA ASN A 158 1.07 -33.08 -3.48
C ASN A 158 2.47 -32.77 -4.00
N SER A 159 3.20 -31.90 -3.33
CA SER A 159 4.55 -31.48 -3.70
C SER A 159 5.38 -31.25 -2.46
N ASP A 160 6.69 -31.27 -2.61
CA ASP A 160 7.58 -31.04 -1.49
C ASP A 160 7.51 -29.58 -1.02
N GLN A 161 7.11 -29.39 0.24
CA GLN A 161 6.92 -28.09 0.87
C GLN A 161 8.22 -27.27 0.95
N GLU A 162 9.37 -27.93 1.08
CA GLU A 162 10.66 -27.26 1.15
C GLU A 162 11.04 -26.63 -0.20
N HIS A 163 10.76 -27.33 -1.30
CA HIS A 163 10.96 -26.82 -2.65
C HIS A 163 10.04 -25.62 -2.95
N ILE A 164 8.77 -25.67 -2.53
CA ILE A 164 7.84 -24.53 -2.66
C ILE A 164 8.32 -23.32 -1.84
N ALA A 165 8.82 -23.58 -0.63
CA ALA A 165 9.37 -22.53 0.21
C ALA A 165 10.64 -21.90 -0.41
N ALA A 166 11.52 -22.71 -1.01
CA ALA A 166 12.70 -22.24 -1.72
C ALA A 166 12.33 -21.38 -2.94
N ALA A 167 11.38 -21.84 -3.76
CA ALA A 167 10.83 -21.09 -4.89
C ALA A 167 10.28 -19.72 -4.47
N GLY A 168 9.51 -19.67 -3.37
CA GLY A 168 9.00 -18.41 -2.83
C GLY A 168 10.10 -17.45 -2.38
N ARG A 169 11.17 -17.98 -1.76
CA ARG A 169 12.33 -17.17 -1.37
C ARG A 169 13.10 -16.63 -2.57
N ASP A 170 13.17 -17.37 -3.67
CA ASP A 170 13.82 -16.92 -4.89
C ASP A 170 13.05 -15.77 -5.55
N PHE A 171 11.70 -15.83 -5.62
CA PHE A 171 10.89 -14.68 -6.04
C PHE A 171 11.04 -13.49 -5.09
N LEU A 172 11.09 -13.71 -3.77
CA LEU A 172 11.33 -12.63 -2.79
C LEU A 172 12.67 -11.92 -3.00
N ARG A 173 13.70 -12.58 -3.56
CA ARG A 173 14.98 -11.91 -3.89
C ARG A 173 14.82 -10.86 -4.98
N LEU A 174 13.90 -11.06 -5.92
CA LEU A 174 13.55 -10.06 -6.94
C LEU A 174 12.97 -8.79 -6.31
N VAL A 175 12.25 -8.95 -5.19
CA VAL A 175 11.68 -7.86 -4.37
C VAL A 175 12.65 -7.35 -3.30
N SER A 176 13.89 -7.85 -3.26
CA SER A 176 14.85 -7.51 -2.20
C SER A 176 16.13 -6.85 -2.70
N SER A 177 16.32 -6.65 -4.02
CA SER A 177 17.56 -6.01 -4.50
C SER A 177 17.60 -4.52 -4.09
N GLU A 178 18.15 -4.27 -2.90
CA GLU A 178 18.49 -2.95 -2.36
C GLU A 178 19.58 -2.26 -3.20
N THR A 179 20.16 -2.96 -4.17
CA THR A 179 21.37 -2.58 -4.88
C THR A 179 21.20 -1.49 -5.94
N ARG A 180 19.97 -1.03 -6.25
CA ARG A 180 19.65 0.32 -6.75
C ARG A 180 18.17 0.36 -7.15
N PRO A 181 17.37 1.32 -6.65
CA PRO A 181 16.02 1.56 -7.15
C PRO A 181 16.10 2.09 -8.59
N THR A 182 16.18 1.18 -9.55
CA THR A 182 15.86 1.51 -10.94
C THR A 182 14.33 1.49 -11.08
N PRO A 183 13.72 2.36 -11.90
CA PRO A 183 12.26 2.36 -12.13
C PRO A 183 11.71 1.01 -12.62
N ALA A 184 12.55 0.14 -13.19
CA ALA A 184 12.20 -1.24 -13.53
C ALA A 184 11.86 -2.11 -12.29
N TYR A 185 12.42 -1.79 -11.13
CA TYR A 185 12.24 -2.56 -9.90
C TYR A 185 10.80 -2.47 -9.36
N ASP A 186 10.23 -1.26 -9.37
CA ASP A 186 8.87 -1.04 -8.85
C ASP A 186 7.84 -1.83 -9.65
N ARG A 187 8.07 -2.01 -10.96
CA ARG A 187 7.24 -2.81 -11.86
C ARG A 187 7.25 -4.31 -11.55
N LEU A 188 8.39 -4.83 -11.10
CA LEU A 188 8.52 -6.26 -10.80
C LEU A 188 8.00 -6.61 -9.40
N SER A 189 7.93 -5.63 -8.50
CA SER A 189 7.58 -5.87 -7.11
C SER A 189 6.18 -6.44 -6.90
N ALA A 190 5.18 -5.95 -7.64
CA ALA A 190 3.80 -6.42 -7.50
C ALA A 190 3.60 -7.86 -8.03
N PRO A 191 3.98 -8.21 -9.27
CA PRO A 191 3.87 -9.60 -9.76
C PRO A 191 4.69 -10.59 -8.93
N ALA A 192 5.87 -10.18 -8.46
CA ALA A 192 6.70 -11.01 -7.59
C ALA A 192 6.03 -11.28 -6.25
N MET A 193 5.48 -10.25 -5.60
CA MET A 193 4.77 -10.44 -4.33
C MET A 193 3.49 -11.25 -4.48
N GLU A 194 2.78 -11.13 -5.61
CA GLU A 194 1.63 -11.98 -5.90
C GLU A 194 2.05 -13.45 -6.06
N ALA A 195 3.12 -13.73 -6.81
CA ALA A 195 3.65 -15.09 -6.94
C ALA A 195 4.07 -15.68 -5.59
N VAL A 196 4.72 -14.87 -4.74
CA VAL A 196 5.10 -15.27 -3.38
C VAL A 196 3.87 -15.55 -2.52
N ALA A 197 2.86 -14.68 -2.54
CA ALA A 197 1.63 -14.87 -1.79
C ALA A 197 0.91 -16.16 -2.19
N GLU A 198 0.89 -16.47 -3.49
CA GLU A 198 0.28 -17.70 -3.99
C GLU A 198 1.07 -18.95 -3.60
N LEU A 199 2.41 -18.88 -3.59
CA LEU A 199 3.27 -19.97 -3.10
C LEU A 199 3.12 -20.20 -1.60
N ILE A 200 3.00 -19.15 -0.79
CA ILE A 200 2.66 -19.27 0.65
C ILE A 200 1.29 -19.92 0.80
N GLY A 201 0.30 -19.49 0.01
CA GLY A 201 -1.04 -20.06 0.01
C GLY A 201 -1.03 -21.55 -0.35
N TYR A 202 -0.31 -21.94 -1.41
CA TYR A 202 -0.15 -23.33 -1.80
C TYR A 202 0.59 -24.16 -0.74
N ARG A 203 1.65 -23.61 -0.14
CA ARG A 203 2.34 -24.28 0.98
C ARG A 203 1.41 -24.48 2.18
N SER A 204 0.59 -23.48 2.52
CA SER A 204 -0.39 -23.58 3.60
C SER A 204 -1.45 -24.67 3.33
N PHE A 205 -1.75 -24.94 2.05
CA PHE A 205 -2.63 -26.04 1.64
C PHE A 205 -1.96 -27.41 1.81
N LEU A 206 -0.65 -27.51 1.56
CA LEU A 206 0.12 -28.75 1.74
C LEU A 206 0.38 -29.11 3.21
N LEU A 207 0.36 -28.12 4.10
CA LEU A 207 0.58 -28.32 5.53
C LEU A 207 -0.65 -28.97 6.20
N PRO A 208 -0.47 -30.04 6.99
CA PRO A 208 -1.57 -30.63 7.74
C PRO A 208 -2.07 -29.67 8.84
N ASN A 209 -3.35 -29.75 9.19
CA ASN A 209 -3.89 -28.97 10.30
C ASN A 209 -3.22 -29.43 11.63
N PRO A 210 -2.49 -28.56 12.33
CA PRO A 210 -1.82 -28.91 13.59
C PRO A 210 -2.81 -29.34 14.68
N LEU A 211 -4.03 -28.80 14.69
CA LEU A 211 -5.05 -29.09 15.70
C LEU A 211 -5.92 -30.31 15.35
N GLY A 212 -5.70 -30.95 14.21
CA GLY A 212 -6.52 -32.10 13.80
C GLY A 212 -7.89 -31.74 13.24
N GLN A 213 -8.93 -32.52 13.59
CA GLN A 213 -10.27 -32.27 13.06
C GLN A 213 -11.03 -31.26 13.94
N PRO A 214 -11.92 -30.45 13.35
CA PRO A 214 -12.70 -29.44 14.07
C PRO A 214 -13.64 -29.99 15.16
N GLN A 215 -13.89 -31.30 15.19
CA GLN A 215 -14.81 -31.92 16.16
C GLN A 215 -14.38 -31.78 17.61
N ASP A 216 -13.09 -31.49 17.87
CA ASP A 216 -12.55 -31.35 19.22
C ASP A 216 -12.64 -29.90 19.76
N GLY A 217 -13.11 -28.95 18.94
CA GLY A 217 -13.19 -27.53 19.29
C GLY A 217 -14.56 -27.13 19.85
N ILE A 218 -14.58 -26.35 20.93
CA ILE A 218 -15.81 -25.72 21.43
C ILE A 218 -15.96 -24.39 20.70
N ALA A 219 -17.14 -24.12 20.14
CA ALA A 219 -17.45 -22.80 19.56
C ALA A 219 -17.26 -21.74 20.64
N ALA A 220 -16.19 -20.95 20.52
CA ALA A 220 -15.74 -20.09 21.60
C ALA A 220 -16.11 -18.65 21.26
N HIS A 221 -17.35 -18.29 21.55
CA HIS A 221 -17.78 -16.89 21.51
C HIS A 221 -16.90 -16.02 22.44
N SER A 222 -16.35 -16.60 23.52
CA SER A 222 -15.35 -15.99 24.39
C SER A 222 -13.97 -15.85 23.72
N ALA A 223 -13.57 -16.73 22.79
CA ALA A 223 -12.31 -16.57 22.06
C ALA A 223 -12.33 -15.36 21.10
N MET A 224 -13.51 -14.91 20.66
CA MET A 224 -13.62 -13.62 19.95
C MET A 224 -13.19 -12.44 20.83
N LEU A 225 -13.37 -12.52 22.15
CA LEU A 225 -12.95 -11.46 23.08
C LEU A 225 -11.42 -11.43 23.27
N MET A 226 -10.73 -12.56 23.09
CA MET A 226 -9.27 -12.66 23.22
C MET A 226 -8.50 -12.05 22.05
N LEU A 227 -9.18 -11.70 20.97
CA LEU A 227 -8.58 -11.09 19.79
C LEU A 227 -9.27 -9.73 19.55
N PRO A 228 -9.03 -8.75 20.44
CA PRO A 228 -9.80 -7.51 20.56
C PRO A 228 -9.78 -6.60 19.32
N LYS A 229 -8.92 -6.89 18.33
CA LYS A 229 -8.83 -6.16 17.05
C LYS A 229 -9.56 -6.83 15.87
N PHE A 230 -10.44 -7.79 16.12
CA PHE A 230 -11.23 -8.49 15.08
C PHE A 230 -12.28 -7.68 14.33
N HIS A 231 -12.29 -6.35 14.44
CA HIS A 231 -13.23 -5.47 13.74
C HIS A 231 -13.13 -5.59 12.20
N GLY A 232 -12.06 -6.17 11.67
CA GLY A 232 -11.86 -6.42 10.24
C GLY A 232 -12.26 -7.80 9.72
N PHE A 233 -12.81 -8.69 10.55
CA PHE A 233 -13.05 -10.08 10.19
C PHE A 233 -14.40 -10.22 9.51
N LYS A 234 -14.39 -10.65 8.25
CA LYS A 234 -15.60 -10.88 7.46
C LYS A 234 -15.75 -12.39 7.25
N PRO A 235 -16.86 -13.02 7.66
CA PRO A 235 -17.08 -14.41 7.35
C PRO A 235 -17.14 -14.60 5.83
N LEU A 236 -16.49 -15.63 5.30
CA LEU A 236 -16.55 -15.95 3.86
C LEU A 236 -17.87 -16.63 3.50
N ASP A 237 -18.45 -17.36 4.45
CA ASP A 237 -19.67 -18.15 4.29
C ASP A 237 -20.43 -18.31 5.62
N SER A 238 -21.53 -19.07 5.59
CA SER A 238 -22.32 -19.40 6.79
C SER A 238 -21.64 -20.42 7.72
N GLU A 239 -20.57 -21.08 7.26
CA GLU A 239 -19.84 -22.09 8.04
C GLU A 239 -18.62 -21.52 8.77
N SER A 240 -18.34 -20.23 8.56
CA SER A 240 -17.26 -19.50 9.19
C SER A 240 -17.42 -19.48 10.70
N ARG A 241 -16.44 -20.02 11.43
CA ARG A 241 -16.54 -20.26 12.88
C ARG A 241 -15.19 -20.05 13.56
N ILE A 242 -15.25 -19.60 14.82
CA ILE A 242 -14.08 -19.48 15.69
C ILE A 242 -14.22 -20.52 16.81
N TYR A 243 -13.20 -21.35 16.94
CA TYR A 243 -13.15 -22.44 17.93
C TYR A 243 -12.06 -22.15 18.95
N GLY A 244 -12.39 -22.41 20.21
CA GLY A 244 -11.40 -22.45 21.28
C GLY A 244 -11.10 -23.91 21.61
N TYR A 245 -9.82 -24.26 21.66
CA TYR A 245 -9.38 -25.58 22.05
C TYR A 245 -8.94 -25.55 23.51
N MET A 246 -9.77 -26.15 24.37
CA MET A 246 -9.43 -26.40 25.77
C MET A 246 -8.57 -27.66 25.82
N ARG A 247 -7.51 -27.66 26.65
CA ARG A 247 -6.71 -28.87 26.89
C ARG A 247 -7.60 -29.93 27.55
N SER A 248 -7.68 -31.14 27.00
CA SER A 248 -8.04 -32.29 27.84
C SER A 248 -6.83 -32.64 28.69
N LEU A 249 -6.91 -32.36 29.99
CA LEU A 249 -5.90 -32.70 31.00
C LEU A 249 -5.91 -34.20 31.37
N ALA A 250 -6.63 -35.06 30.66
CA ALA A 250 -6.72 -36.48 31.00
C ALA A 250 -5.58 -37.30 30.38
N MET A 251 -4.64 -37.66 31.25
CA MET A 251 -3.74 -38.83 31.30
C MET A 251 -3.59 -39.67 30.02
N GLY A 252 -2.33 -39.82 29.60
CA GLY A 252 -1.96 -40.69 28.49
C GLY A 252 -2.31 -42.16 28.72
N THR A 253 -2.70 -42.82 27.65
CA THR A 253 -2.39 -44.23 27.38
C THR A 253 -2.52 -44.51 25.89
N ALA A 254 -1.40 -44.91 25.30
CA ALA A 254 -1.25 -45.81 24.15
C ALA A 254 -2.32 -45.81 23.04
N GLY A 255 -1.97 -45.17 21.92
CA GLY A 255 -2.61 -45.38 20.63
C GLY A 255 -1.73 -44.81 19.52
N THR A 256 -0.95 -45.68 18.88
CA THR A 256 -0.03 -45.42 17.77
C THR A 256 -0.59 -44.48 16.69
N GLY A 257 0.12 -43.36 16.47
CA GLY A 257 -0.13 -42.39 15.40
C GLY A 257 0.39 -41.01 15.78
N ALA A 258 1.69 -40.78 15.64
CA ALA A 258 2.38 -39.55 16.00
C ALA A 258 1.69 -38.29 15.42
N LYS A 259 1.00 -37.56 16.30
CA LYS A 259 0.45 -36.21 16.05
C LYS A 259 1.17 -35.27 17.03
N LEU A 260 1.90 -34.34 16.43
CA LEU A 260 3.11 -33.69 16.93
C LEU A 260 2.86 -32.73 18.11
N ASP A 261 3.89 -32.63 18.96
CA ASP A 261 3.98 -31.91 20.23
C ASP A 261 3.92 -30.38 20.09
N ILE A 262 2.70 -29.83 20.02
CA ILE A 262 2.39 -28.39 20.10
C ILE A 262 2.36 -27.91 21.58
N LEU A 263 2.67 -28.78 22.54
CA LEU A 263 2.35 -28.62 23.97
C LEU A 263 3.56 -28.34 24.87
N ASN A 264 4.80 -28.53 24.40
CA ASN A 264 6.01 -28.33 25.22
C ASN A 264 6.64 -26.93 25.07
N ARG A 265 5.84 -25.95 25.51
CA ARG A 265 6.08 -24.49 25.59
C ARG A 265 7.25 -24.07 26.49
N SER A 266 7.64 -22.78 26.39
CA SER A 266 8.14 -22.01 27.56
C SER A 266 7.64 -20.55 27.60
N GLU A 267 6.30 -20.43 27.69
CA GLU A 267 5.49 -19.32 28.28
C GLU A 267 5.57 -17.88 27.71
N SER A 268 4.51 -17.04 27.78
CA SER A 268 3.19 -17.12 28.46
C SER A 268 2.07 -17.05 27.39
N ILE A 269 1.05 -17.91 27.32
CA ILE A 269 0.02 -18.30 28.31
C ILE A 269 -0.49 -17.09 29.08
N LEU A 270 -1.37 -16.30 28.45
CA LEU A 270 -2.12 -15.23 29.12
C LEU A 270 -2.69 -15.80 30.43
N ALA A 271 -2.16 -15.31 31.56
CA ALA A 271 -2.21 -15.95 32.88
C ALA A 271 -3.60 -15.97 33.54
N ALA A 272 -4.69 -15.98 32.75
CA ALA A 272 -6.05 -15.98 33.26
C ALA A 272 -7.13 -16.66 32.37
N GLU A 273 -6.82 -17.24 31.20
CA GLU A 273 -7.87 -17.62 30.22
C GLU A 273 -7.95 -19.14 29.84
N PRO A 274 -9.13 -19.68 29.49
CA PRO A 274 -9.45 -21.12 29.48
C PRO A 274 -9.03 -21.95 28.24
N TYR A 275 -8.41 -21.36 27.21
CA TYR A 275 -8.08 -22.05 25.95
C TYR A 275 -6.56 -22.12 25.70
N ALA A 276 -6.07 -23.26 25.21
CA ALA A 276 -4.66 -23.46 24.87
C ALA A 276 -4.30 -22.92 23.48
N ALA A 277 -5.26 -22.96 22.54
CA ALA A 277 -5.15 -22.44 21.17
C ALA A 277 -6.52 -21.98 20.65
N VAL A 278 -6.51 -21.09 19.67
CA VAL A 278 -7.72 -20.61 18.96
C VAL A 278 -7.61 -20.97 17.49
N MET A 279 -8.69 -21.50 16.91
CA MET A 279 -8.79 -21.71 15.46
C MET A 279 -9.81 -20.74 14.87
N VAL A 280 -9.40 -20.01 13.84
CA VAL A 280 -10.26 -19.14 13.04
C VAL A 280 -10.47 -19.83 11.69
N ASP A 281 -11.70 -20.26 11.40
CA ASP A 281 -12.03 -21.01 10.19
C ASP A 281 -12.97 -20.20 9.28
N GLY A 282 -12.58 -20.01 8.01
CA GLY A 282 -13.46 -19.45 6.97
C GLY A 282 -13.59 -17.93 6.95
N TYR A 283 -12.59 -17.17 7.40
CA TYR A 283 -12.68 -15.69 7.41
C TYR A 283 -11.83 -15.01 6.32
N ASP A 284 -12.32 -13.87 5.83
CA ASP A 284 -11.53 -12.85 5.15
C ASP A 284 -11.09 -11.83 6.21
N LEU A 285 -9.78 -11.71 6.41
CA LEU A 285 -9.22 -10.86 7.46
C LEU A 285 -7.97 -10.10 7.01
N LYS A 286 -7.91 -8.85 7.47
CA LYS A 286 -6.70 -8.04 7.43
C LYS A 286 -5.93 -8.25 8.73
N ILE A 287 -4.67 -8.70 8.64
CA ILE A 287 -3.84 -9.00 9.83
C ILE A 287 -3.02 -7.80 10.31
N ASP A 288 -3.08 -6.66 9.64
CA ASP A 288 -2.40 -5.44 10.08
C ASP A 288 -2.85 -4.99 11.48
N GLY A 289 -1.88 -4.74 12.36
CA GLY A 289 -2.09 -4.36 13.75
C GLY A 289 -2.46 -5.53 14.68
N LEU A 290 -2.54 -6.76 14.15
CA LEU A 290 -2.89 -7.94 14.92
C LEU A 290 -1.74 -8.36 15.83
N ASP A 291 -2.11 -8.77 17.04
CA ASP A 291 -1.22 -9.42 18.00
C ASP A 291 -1.83 -10.79 18.32
N ALA A 292 -1.30 -11.85 17.72
CA ALA A 292 -1.87 -13.19 17.76
C ALA A 292 -0.87 -14.20 18.30
N HIS A 293 -1.30 -14.93 19.33
CA HIS A 293 -0.51 -15.97 19.99
C HIS A 293 -1.28 -17.29 19.99
N ASN A 294 -0.66 -18.38 19.54
CA ASN A 294 -1.28 -19.73 19.52
C ASN A 294 -2.58 -19.79 18.68
N VAL A 295 -2.56 -19.20 17.49
CA VAL A 295 -3.73 -19.12 16.60
C VAL A 295 -3.51 -19.96 15.35
N VAL A 296 -4.54 -20.69 14.93
CA VAL A 296 -4.57 -21.42 13.67
C VAL A 296 -5.61 -20.79 12.76
N PHE A 297 -5.16 -20.18 11.66
CA PHE A 297 -6.04 -19.71 10.61
C PHE A 297 -6.27 -20.84 9.61
N ARG A 298 -7.54 -21.16 9.36
CA ARG A 298 -7.94 -22.25 8.46
C ARG A 298 -8.93 -21.74 7.43
N ASN A 299 -8.74 -22.13 6.16
CA ASN A 299 -9.63 -21.71 5.06
C ASN A 299 -9.82 -20.19 4.98
N CYS A 300 -8.83 -19.41 5.44
CA CYS A 300 -8.93 -17.96 5.50
C CYS A 300 -8.37 -17.28 4.24
N ARG A 301 -8.90 -16.10 3.93
CA ARG A 301 -8.25 -15.13 3.06
C ARG A 301 -7.55 -14.09 3.93
N ILE A 302 -6.22 -14.03 3.81
CA ILE A 302 -5.36 -13.21 4.64
C ILE A 302 -4.85 -12.04 3.80
N THR A 303 -5.14 -10.82 4.24
CA THR A 303 -4.60 -9.60 3.65
C THR A 303 -3.59 -8.96 4.61
N TYR A 304 -2.41 -8.62 4.11
CA TYR A 304 -1.39 -7.90 4.88
C TYR A 304 -0.80 -6.74 4.08
N SER A 305 -0.89 -5.52 4.63
CA SER A 305 -0.36 -4.28 4.02
C SER A 305 0.96 -3.81 4.63
N GLY A 306 1.69 -4.68 5.35
CA GLY A 306 2.98 -4.33 5.94
C GLY A 306 2.94 -3.47 7.20
N SER A 307 1.77 -3.30 7.84
CA SER A 307 1.70 -2.59 9.13
C SER A 307 2.30 -3.44 10.26
N GLN A 308 2.43 -2.86 11.45
CA GLN A 308 2.82 -3.56 12.69
C GLN A 308 2.03 -4.86 12.85
N LEU A 309 2.72 -5.96 13.12
CA LEU A 309 2.13 -7.30 13.24
C LEU A 309 3.01 -8.13 14.17
N THR A 310 2.37 -8.75 15.16
CA THR A 310 3.01 -9.70 16.07
C THR A 310 2.27 -11.03 15.97
N LEU A 311 2.98 -12.06 15.56
CA LEU A 311 2.52 -13.44 15.48
C LEU A 311 3.47 -14.30 16.29
N ASP A 312 2.94 -15.15 17.15
CA ASP A 312 3.72 -16.10 17.92
C ASP A 312 3.00 -17.44 17.96
N ASN A 313 3.66 -18.48 17.48
CA ASN A 313 3.08 -19.80 17.35
C ASN A 313 1.77 -19.78 16.53
N VAL A 314 1.80 -19.13 15.37
CA VAL A 314 0.65 -19.00 14.47
C VAL A 314 0.81 -19.94 13.28
N TYR A 315 -0.28 -20.59 12.87
CA TYR A 315 -0.31 -21.49 11.72
C TYR A 315 -1.34 -21.03 10.71
N PHE A 316 -1.05 -21.29 9.43
CA PHE A 316 -1.96 -21.06 8.33
C PHE A 316 -2.19 -22.37 7.61
N THR A 317 -3.45 -22.78 7.49
CA THR A 317 -3.85 -24.05 6.86
C THR A 317 -4.90 -23.79 5.79
N ASN A 318 -4.60 -24.16 4.56
CA ASN A 318 -5.46 -23.90 3.40
C ASN A 318 -5.88 -22.42 3.30
N CYS A 319 -4.94 -21.51 3.52
CA CYS A 319 -5.16 -20.08 3.42
C CYS A 319 -4.76 -19.55 2.04
N THR A 320 -5.35 -18.42 1.69
CA THR A 320 -4.93 -17.59 0.55
C THR A 320 -4.37 -16.29 1.08
N PHE A 321 -3.37 -15.73 0.40
CA PHE A 321 -2.69 -14.52 0.86
C PHE A 321 -2.76 -13.42 -0.19
N GLN A 322 -2.91 -12.19 0.27
CA GLN A 322 -2.75 -10.98 -0.50
C GLN A 322 -1.81 -10.06 0.27
N MET A 323 -0.70 -9.69 -0.34
CA MET A 323 0.34 -8.90 0.30
C MET A 323 0.85 -7.83 -0.64
N ASP A 324 1.16 -6.68 -0.09
CA ASP A 324 1.90 -5.64 -0.79
C ASP A 324 3.42 -5.87 -0.69
N ARG A 325 4.20 -4.98 -1.31
CA ARG A 325 5.67 -4.96 -1.20
C ARG A 325 6.17 -4.90 0.25
N SER A 326 5.43 -4.20 1.12
CA SER A 326 5.77 -4.03 2.52
C SER A 326 5.65 -5.36 3.30
N GLY A 327 4.86 -6.31 2.81
CA GLY A 327 4.71 -7.66 3.36
C GLY A 327 5.90 -8.62 3.21
N ARG A 328 7.05 -8.16 2.69
CA ARG A 328 8.24 -8.98 2.41
C ARG A 328 8.75 -9.78 3.61
N ASP A 329 8.83 -9.14 4.77
CA ASP A 329 9.44 -9.76 5.95
C ASP A 329 8.50 -10.80 6.58
N PHE A 330 7.19 -10.53 6.55
CA PHE A 330 6.16 -11.52 6.86
C PHE A 330 6.22 -12.71 5.89
N ALA A 331 6.32 -12.46 4.58
CA ALA A 331 6.43 -13.51 3.58
C ALA A 331 7.65 -14.42 3.83
N ARG A 332 8.79 -13.84 4.21
CA ARG A 332 10.00 -14.59 4.60
C ARG A 332 9.75 -15.49 5.80
N ALA A 333 9.05 -15.00 6.83
CA ALA A 333 8.69 -15.78 8.00
C ALA A 333 7.69 -16.92 7.67
N ALA A 334 6.70 -16.65 6.80
CA ALA A 334 5.70 -17.62 6.36
C ALA A 334 6.30 -18.75 5.48
N LEU A 335 7.41 -18.49 4.80
CA LEU A 335 8.17 -19.47 4.03
C LEU A 335 9.24 -20.22 4.87
N SER A 336 9.22 -20.09 6.19
CA SER A 336 10.12 -20.86 7.07
C SER A 336 9.75 -22.36 7.10
N ALA A 337 10.72 -23.23 7.38
CA ALA A 337 10.57 -24.68 7.24
C ALA A 337 9.49 -25.28 8.16
N SER A 338 9.29 -24.75 9.37
CA SER A 338 8.39 -25.32 10.36
C SER A 338 6.90 -25.19 10.04
N GLY A 339 6.51 -24.25 9.15
CA GLY A 339 5.09 -23.93 8.92
C GLY A 339 4.43 -23.13 10.05
N GLN A 340 5.09 -23.09 11.22
CA GLN A 340 4.82 -22.17 12.31
C GLN A 340 5.41 -20.79 11.97
N VAL A 341 4.60 -19.75 12.13
CA VAL A 341 5.01 -18.37 11.93
C VAL A 341 5.15 -17.70 13.29
N THR A 342 6.39 -17.35 13.62
CA THR A 342 6.71 -16.40 14.68
C THR A 342 7.33 -15.17 14.02
N PHE A 343 6.67 -14.03 14.15
CA PHE A 343 7.01 -12.78 13.47
C PHE A 343 6.68 -11.61 14.39
N GLY A 344 7.58 -10.62 14.47
CA GLY A 344 7.33 -9.42 15.26
C GLY A 344 7.95 -8.22 14.59
N GLN A 345 7.11 -7.32 14.10
CA GLN A 345 7.51 -6.01 13.59
C GLN A 345 6.81 -4.97 14.45
N ARG A 346 7.58 -4.29 15.31
CA ARG A 346 7.09 -3.22 16.18
C ARG A 346 7.10 -1.88 15.47
#